data_AF-A0A8T4ELC1-F1
#
_entry.id   AF-A0A8T4ELC1-F1
#
_cell.length_a   1.000
_cell.length_b   1.000
_cell.length_c   1.000
_cell.angle_alpha   90.00
_cell.angle_beta   90.00
_cell.angle_gamma   90.00
#
_symmetry.space_group_name_H-M   'P 1'
#
loop_
_entity.id
_entity.type
_entity.pdbx_description
1 polymer ?
#
loop_
_entity_poly.entity_id
_entity_poly.type
_entity_poly.pdbx_seq_one_letter_code
_entity_poly.pdbx_strand_id
1 'polypeptide(L)'
;MDKKASMELGVNAIIILIIALAILGLALSFVTGLFKGGQEKLGGLVDRVDMPVHADSTNPLVFGSNEVIVKMTGNDKSATLLISVYNSNFQDGEPVGLHMTSCVFDQDPDGNYYFNLAAPKQSIPPGGDSGYRAIITPLDNIPTDPTTFICTITAWGDYYGEGGPTVSQQIIIKTIK
;
A
#
# COMPACT_ATOMS: atom_id res chain seq x y z
N MET A 1 7.36 -2.68 -72.47
CA MET A 1 6.25 -1.91 -71.87
C MET A 1 6.36 -2.12 -70.37
N ASP A 2 7.23 -1.38 -69.67
CA ASP A 2 7.66 -1.80 -68.32
C ASP A 2 7.62 -0.69 -67.26
N LYS A 3 7.16 0.52 -67.64
CA LYS A 3 7.07 1.65 -66.69
C LYS A 3 5.89 1.57 -65.73
N LYS A 4 4.87 0.74 -66.00
CA LYS A 4 3.68 0.61 -65.13
C LYS A 4 3.92 -0.31 -63.93
N ALA A 5 4.67 -1.41 -64.12
CA ALA A 5 4.95 -2.38 -63.05
C ALA A 5 5.86 -1.81 -61.95
N SER A 6 6.80 -0.92 -62.29
CA SER A 6 7.68 -0.27 -61.31
C SER A 6 6.96 0.79 -60.46
N MET A 7 5.89 1.41 -60.95
CA MET A 7 5.13 2.40 -60.17
C MET A 7 4.24 1.75 -59.12
N GLU A 8 3.62 0.60 -59.42
CA GLU A 8 2.79 -0.13 -58.46
C GLU A 8 3.59 -0.65 -57.25
N LEU A 9 4.85 -1.07 -57.48
CA LEU A 9 5.72 -1.56 -56.42
C LEU A 9 6.07 -0.47 -55.38
N GLY A 10 6.27 0.78 -55.84
CA GLY A 10 6.56 1.92 -54.96
C GLY A 10 5.36 2.35 -54.11
N VAL A 11 4.15 2.31 -54.70
CA VAL A 11 2.91 2.64 -53.97
C VAL A 11 2.62 1.61 -52.87
N ASN A 12 2.78 0.31 -53.17
CA ASN A 12 2.56 -0.74 -52.19
C ASN A 12 3.53 -0.65 -51.00
N ALA A 13 4.79 -0.29 -51.24
CA ALA A 13 5.78 -0.12 -50.18
C ALA A 13 5.43 1.01 -49.21
N ILE A 14 4.93 2.14 -49.71
CA ILE A 14 4.50 3.28 -48.88
C ILE A 14 3.29 2.90 -48.03
N ILE A 15 2.34 2.15 -48.59
CA ILE A 15 1.16 1.69 -47.85
C ILE A 15 1.56 0.78 -46.69
N ILE A 16 2.47 -0.18 -46.93
CA ILE A 16 2.96 -1.08 -45.87
C ILE A 16 3.68 -0.29 -44.77
N LEU A 17 4.47 0.73 -45.14
CA LEU A 17 5.17 1.56 -44.18
C LEU A 17 4.21 2.37 -43.30
N ILE A 18 3.14 2.94 -43.86
CA ILE A 18 2.13 3.68 -43.11
C ILE A 18 1.38 2.76 -42.15
N ILE A 19 1.02 1.55 -42.59
CA ILE A 19 0.36 0.55 -41.73
C ILE A 19 1.29 0.16 -40.57
N ALA A 20 2.58 -0.07 -40.84
CA ALA A 20 3.55 -0.40 -39.79
C ALA A 20 3.67 0.72 -38.74
N LEU A 21 3.75 1.98 -39.17
CA LEU A 21 3.80 3.14 -38.26
C LEU A 21 2.53 3.28 -37.41
N ALA A 22 1.35 3.03 -38.01
CA ALA A 22 0.08 3.06 -37.29
C ALA A 22 0.00 1.97 -36.20
N ILE A 23 0.44 0.74 -36.53
CA ILE A 23 0.48 -0.37 -35.56
C ILE A 23 1.46 -0.06 -34.43
N LEU A 24 2.61 0.53 -34.73
CA LEU A 24 3.62 0.91 -33.73
C LEU A 24 3.09 1.98 -32.77
N GLY A 25 2.36 2.98 -33.28
CA GLY A 25 1.69 3.99 -32.46
C GLY A 25 0.62 3.40 -31.54
N LEU A 26 -0.20 2.48 -32.04
CA LEU A 26 -1.21 1.79 -31.23
C LEU A 26 -0.58 0.89 -30.16
N ALA A 27 0.50 0.18 -30.50
CA ALA A 27 1.23 -0.66 -29.56
C ALA A 27 1.84 0.16 -28.40
N LEU A 28 2.47 1.30 -28.70
CA LEU A 28 3.01 2.22 -27.68
C LEU A 28 1.91 2.78 -26.76
N SER A 29 0.78 3.17 -27.32
CA SER A 29 -0.36 3.66 -26.53
C SER A 29 -0.96 2.56 -25.65
N PHE A 30 -1.01 1.32 -26.14
CA PHE A 30 -1.49 0.18 -25.38
C PHE A 30 -0.56 -0.17 -24.21
N VAL A 31 0.76 -0.24 -24.48
CA VAL A 31 1.77 -0.52 -23.46
C VAL A 31 1.77 0.55 -22.37
N THR A 32 1.73 1.83 -22.73
CA THR A 32 1.65 2.93 -21.75
C THR A 32 0.34 2.94 -20.95
N GLY A 33 -0.78 2.55 -21.56
CA GLY A 33 -2.06 2.37 -20.87
C GLY A 33 -2.04 1.22 -19.86
N LEU A 34 -1.46 0.07 -20.24
CA LEU A 34 -1.28 -1.07 -19.36
C LEU A 34 -0.34 -0.75 -18.18
N PHE A 35 0.75 -0.01 -18.41
CA PHE A 35 1.64 0.39 -17.32
C PHE A 35 0.96 1.38 -16.37
N LYS A 36 0.16 2.33 -16.85
CA LYS A 36 -0.61 3.24 -15.97
C LYS A 36 -1.65 2.49 -15.14
N GLY A 37 -2.48 1.66 -15.77
CA GLY A 37 -3.48 0.86 -15.05
C GLY A 37 -2.89 -0.26 -14.20
N GLY A 38 -1.69 -0.74 -14.59
CA GLY A 38 -0.90 -1.72 -13.84
C GLY A 38 -0.22 -1.10 -12.64
N GLN A 39 0.33 0.11 -12.73
CA GLN A 39 0.96 0.81 -11.60
C GLN A 39 -0.06 1.15 -10.51
N GLU A 40 -1.30 1.46 -10.86
CA GLU A 40 -2.40 1.61 -9.88
C GLU A 40 -2.74 0.29 -9.16
N LYS A 41 -2.51 -0.86 -9.79
CA LYS A 41 -2.82 -2.20 -9.23
C LYS A 41 -1.62 -2.94 -8.63
N LEU A 42 -0.41 -2.63 -9.08
CA LEU A 42 0.86 -3.28 -8.70
C LEU A 42 1.75 -2.37 -7.84
N GLY A 43 1.52 -1.05 -7.82
CA GLY A 43 2.19 -0.12 -6.91
C GLY A 43 1.88 -0.36 -5.42
N GLY A 44 1.00 -1.32 -5.11
CA GLY A 44 0.77 -1.82 -3.75
C GLY A 44 1.64 -3.01 -3.34
N LEU A 45 2.42 -3.62 -4.25
CA LEU A 45 3.13 -4.89 -4.01
C LEU A 45 4.67 -4.80 -3.96
N VAL A 46 5.29 -3.67 -4.31
CA VAL A 46 6.77 -3.59 -4.45
C VAL A 46 7.45 -2.46 -3.65
N ASP A 47 6.72 -1.54 -3.02
CA ASP A 47 7.41 -0.46 -2.31
C ASP A 47 7.69 -0.83 -0.87
N ARG A 48 8.92 -1.28 -0.61
CA ARG A 48 9.62 -0.92 0.62
C ARG A 48 9.55 0.62 0.68
N VAL A 49 8.55 1.14 1.40
CA VAL A 49 8.28 2.57 1.40
C VAL A 49 9.47 3.24 2.07
N ASP A 50 10.14 4.11 1.32
CA ASP A 50 11.15 4.99 1.88
C ASP A 50 10.43 5.94 2.85
N MET A 51 10.52 5.62 4.14
CA MET A 51 9.87 6.38 5.19
C MET A 51 10.74 7.59 5.53
N PRO A 52 10.15 8.78 5.72
CA PRO A 52 10.91 9.93 6.19
C PRO A 52 11.46 9.75 7.62
N VAL A 53 10.89 8.80 8.38
CA VAL A 53 11.30 8.47 9.75
C VAL A 53 11.49 6.96 9.86
N HIS A 54 12.70 6.54 10.22
CA HIS A 54 13.04 5.14 10.40
C HIS A 54 12.89 4.71 11.86
N ALA A 55 12.38 3.51 12.07
CA ALA A 55 12.40 2.87 13.37
C ALA A 55 13.81 2.40 13.71
N ASP A 56 14.14 2.36 15.00
CA ASP A 56 15.43 1.92 15.50
C ASP A 56 15.30 1.07 16.77
N SER A 57 16.42 0.65 17.34
CA SER A 57 16.43 -0.17 18.56
C SER A 57 15.79 0.49 19.80
N THR A 58 15.69 1.83 19.82
CA THR A 58 15.07 2.59 20.91
C THR A 58 13.59 2.86 20.66
N ASN A 59 13.22 3.07 19.40
CA ASN A 59 11.85 3.29 18.95
C ASN A 59 11.52 2.29 17.82
N PRO A 60 11.18 1.04 18.18
CA PRO A 60 11.09 -0.04 17.19
C PRO A 60 9.84 -0.02 16.31
N LEU A 61 8.88 0.87 16.57
CA LEU A 61 7.73 1.10 15.71
C LEU A 61 7.43 2.58 15.65
N VAL A 62 7.51 3.16 14.46
CA VAL A 62 7.35 4.60 14.24
C VAL A 62 6.34 4.86 13.12
N PHE A 63 5.48 5.84 13.34
CA PHE A 63 4.49 6.27 12.35
C PHE A 63 5.02 7.45 11.54
N GLY A 64 4.70 7.47 10.24
CA GLY A 64 4.97 8.63 9.39
C GLY A 64 4.13 9.86 9.77
N SER A 65 3.03 9.66 10.51
CA SER A 65 2.20 10.72 11.09
C SER A 65 1.68 10.32 12.46
N ASN A 66 1.51 11.29 13.36
CA ASN A 66 0.93 11.05 14.70
C ASN A 66 -0.59 10.89 14.68
N GLU A 67 -1.22 11.34 13.60
CA GLU A 67 -2.66 11.25 13.39
C GLU A 67 -2.99 10.77 11.97
N VAL A 68 -4.12 10.08 11.85
CA VAL A 68 -4.70 9.64 10.58
C VAL A 68 -6.14 10.14 10.51
N ILE A 69 -6.51 10.72 9.37
CA ILE A 69 -7.87 11.20 9.13
C ILE A 69 -8.57 10.22 8.18
N VAL A 70 -9.66 9.61 8.64
CA VAL A 70 -10.51 8.71 7.87
C VAL A 70 -11.78 9.45 7.48
N LYS A 71 -12.05 9.53 6.17
CA LYS A 71 -13.31 10.09 5.66
C LYS A 71 -14.39 9.03 5.69
N MET A 72 -15.53 9.37 6.28
CA MET A 72 -16.67 8.47 6.45
C MET A 72 -17.71 8.61 5.33
N THR A 73 -17.63 9.69 4.54
CA THR A 73 -18.48 9.88 3.35
C THR A 73 -17.74 9.63 2.04
N GLY A 74 -18.51 9.26 1.00
CA GLY A 74 -18.00 8.94 -0.33
C GLY A 74 -17.71 7.45 -0.52
N ASN A 75 -17.14 7.12 -1.68
CA ASN A 75 -16.80 5.74 -2.07
C ASN A 75 -15.48 5.26 -1.45
N ASP A 76 -14.61 6.19 -1.04
CA ASP A 76 -13.27 5.90 -0.54
C ASP A 76 -13.21 6.05 0.99
N LYS A 77 -13.81 5.10 1.69
CA LYS A 77 -13.75 5.00 3.17
C LYS A 77 -12.45 4.34 3.60
N SER A 78 -11.30 4.92 3.26
CA SER A 78 -10.02 4.40 3.71
C SER A 78 -8.99 5.51 3.89
N ALA A 79 -8.00 5.25 4.73
CA ALA A 79 -6.84 6.11 4.89
C ALA A 79 -5.56 5.28 4.76
N THR A 80 -4.52 5.90 4.23
CA THR A 80 -3.18 5.29 4.19
C THR A 80 -2.38 5.76 5.39
N LEU A 81 -1.73 4.83 6.08
CA LEU A 81 -0.79 5.08 7.17
C LEU A 81 0.56 4.47 6.81
N LEU A 82 1.63 5.25 6.96
CA LEU A 82 2.99 4.77 6.79
C LEU A 82 3.59 4.42 8.16
N ILE A 83 4.22 3.25 8.25
CA ILE A 83 4.72 2.67 9.52
C ILE A 83 6.10 2.10 9.25
N SER A 84 7.13 2.48 10.00
CA SER A 84 8.42 1.77 10.01
C SER A 84 8.48 0.85 11.23
N VAL A 85 8.97 -0.37 11.02
CA VAL A 85 9.20 -1.38 12.05
C VAL A 85 10.66 -1.77 12.03
N TYR A 86 11.30 -1.73 13.18
CA TYR A 86 12.65 -2.21 13.41
C TYR A 86 12.63 -3.64 13.92
N ASN A 87 13.46 -4.50 13.33
CA ASN A 87 13.64 -5.85 13.82
C ASN A 87 14.66 -5.89 14.97
N SER A 88 14.14 -5.81 16.20
CA SER A 88 14.95 -6.08 17.39
C SER A 88 15.01 -7.58 17.74
N ASN A 89 13.95 -8.35 17.44
CA ASN A 89 13.74 -9.69 18.01
C ASN A 89 13.11 -10.72 17.06
N PHE A 90 12.65 -10.32 15.86
CA PHE A 90 12.06 -11.24 14.88
C PHE A 90 13.16 -12.11 14.25
N GLN A 91 12.86 -13.38 13.97
CA GLN A 91 13.83 -14.27 13.37
C GLN A 91 14.15 -13.86 11.93
N ASP A 92 15.37 -14.13 11.48
CA ASP A 92 15.74 -13.87 10.09
C ASP A 92 14.86 -14.69 9.13
N GLY A 93 14.38 -14.06 8.06
CA GLY A 93 13.44 -14.66 7.12
C GLY A 93 11.98 -14.75 7.61
N GLU A 94 11.69 -14.38 8.86
CA GLU A 94 10.33 -14.39 9.40
C GLU A 94 9.50 -13.23 8.82
N PRO A 95 8.30 -13.49 8.26
CA PRO A 95 7.44 -12.44 7.77
C PRO A 95 6.81 -11.68 8.94
N VAL A 96 7.14 -10.40 9.07
CA VAL A 96 6.57 -9.50 10.06
C VAL A 96 5.30 -8.87 9.49
N GLY A 97 4.21 -9.00 10.24
CA GLY A 97 2.90 -8.42 9.91
C GLY A 97 2.53 -7.27 10.84
N LEU A 98 1.54 -6.49 10.43
CA LEU A 98 0.95 -5.45 11.25
C LEU A 98 -0.50 -5.79 11.58
N HIS A 99 -0.89 -5.60 12.83
CA HIS A 99 -2.24 -5.83 13.30
C HIS A 99 -2.69 -4.69 14.21
N MET A 100 -3.95 -4.30 14.12
CA MET A 100 -4.55 -3.35 15.04
C MET A 100 -5.17 -4.12 16.20
N THR A 101 -4.65 -3.98 17.42
CA THR A 101 -5.04 -4.84 18.56
C THR A 101 -6.11 -4.23 19.45
N SER A 102 -6.25 -2.91 19.46
CA SER A 102 -7.29 -2.22 20.22
C SER A 102 -7.58 -0.87 19.59
N CYS A 103 -8.82 -0.41 19.69
CA CYS A 103 -9.20 0.97 19.42
C CYS A 103 -10.21 1.42 20.47
N VAL A 104 -9.88 2.48 21.20
CA VAL A 104 -10.77 3.06 22.22
C VAL A 104 -11.16 4.47 21.84
N PHE A 105 -12.32 4.90 22.31
CA PHE A 105 -12.77 6.29 22.28
C PHE A 105 -13.65 6.57 23.50
N ASP A 106 -13.95 7.84 23.77
CA ASP A 106 -14.55 8.27 25.05
C ASP A 106 -15.86 7.57 25.44
N GLN A 107 -16.66 7.08 24.48
CA GLN A 107 -17.93 6.40 24.76
C GLN A 107 -17.84 4.86 24.76
N ASP A 108 -16.68 4.29 24.43
CA ASP A 108 -16.41 2.85 24.52
C ASP A 108 -14.98 2.61 25.00
N PRO A 109 -14.76 2.62 26.32
CA PRO A 109 -13.46 2.32 26.92
C PRO A 109 -13.10 0.82 26.86
N ASP A 110 -14.08 -0.06 26.56
CA ASP A 110 -13.88 -1.51 26.56
C ASP A 110 -13.17 -1.99 25.27
N GLY A 111 -13.01 -1.11 24.27
CA GLY A 111 -11.99 -1.25 23.23
C GLY A 111 -12.34 -2.18 22.09
N ASN A 112 -13.49 -1.98 21.46
CA ASN A 112 -13.89 -2.71 20.27
C ASN A 112 -13.00 -2.44 19.04
N TYR A 113 -12.97 -3.41 18.11
CA TYR A 113 -12.39 -3.20 16.79
C TYR A 113 -13.32 -2.32 15.96
N TYR A 114 -12.86 -1.10 15.64
CA TYR A 114 -13.59 -0.13 14.79
C TYR A 114 -12.99 0.02 13.39
N PHE A 115 -11.75 -0.43 13.23
CA PHE A 115 -11.03 -0.34 11.97
C PHE A 115 -10.36 -1.66 11.65
N ASN A 116 -10.30 -1.99 10.37
CA ASN A 116 -9.43 -3.00 9.83
C ASN A 116 -8.11 -2.36 9.40
N LEU A 117 -6.99 -3.02 9.71
CA LEU A 117 -5.66 -2.65 9.24
C LEU A 117 -5.17 -3.70 8.25
N ALA A 118 -4.92 -3.29 7.01
CA ALA A 118 -4.36 -4.16 5.99
C ALA A 118 -2.96 -3.67 5.60
N ALA A 119 -1.96 -4.53 5.70
CA ALA A 119 -0.61 -4.29 5.21
C ALA A 119 0.01 -5.61 4.72
N PRO A 120 0.82 -5.59 3.65
CA PRO A 120 1.55 -6.79 3.23
C PRO A 120 2.57 -7.18 4.30
N LYS A 121 2.66 -8.47 4.62
CA LYS A 121 3.73 -8.99 5.47
C LYS A 121 5.07 -8.90 4.71
N GLN A 122 6.15 -8.61 5.41
CA GLN A 122 7.49 -8.54 4.83
C GLN A 122 8.55 -9.06 5.80
N SER A 123 9.63 -9.63 5.28
CA SER A 123 10.77 -10.02 6.10
C SER A 123 11.66 -8.81 6.39
N ILE A 124 12.05 -8.66 7.65
CA ILE A 124 12.92 -7.57 8.10
C ILE A 124 14.20 -8.22 8.61
N PRO A 125 15.38 -7.94 8.04
CA PRO A 125 16.63 -8.49 8.54
C PRO A 125 16.88 -8.11 10.01
N PRO A 126 17.47 -8.98 10.84
CA PRO A 126 17.82 -8.64 12.22
C PRO A 126 18.68 -7.38 12.30
N GLY A 127 18.30 -6.43 13.15
CA GLY A 127 18.98 -5.15 13.29
C GLY A 127 18.71 -4.14 12.17
N GLY A 128 17.80 -4.45 11.24
CA GLY A 128 17.33 -3.53 10.20
C GLY A 128 15.88 -3.09 10.43
N ASP A 129 15.44 -2.11 9.65
CA ASP A 129 14.05 -1.65 9.61
C ASP A 129 13.42 -1.83 8.22
N SER A 130 12.08 -1.83 8.21
CA SER A 130 11.30 -1.76 6.97
C SER A 130 10.05 -0.90 7.12
N GLY A 131 9.76 -0.13 6.07
CA GLY A 131 8.54 0.66 5.93
C GLY A 131 7.37 -0.16 5.40
N TYR A 132 6.20 0.05 5.97
CA TYR A 132 4.91 -0.51 5.58
C TYR A 132 4.00 0.61 5.09
N ARG A 133 3.26 0.31 4.02
CA ARG A 133 2.07 1.06 3.63
C ARG A 133 0.84 0.31 4.13
N ALA A 134 0.28 0.77 5.24
CA ALA A 134 -0.94 0.20 5.79
C ALA A 134 -2.18 0.96 5.31
N ILE A 135 -3.26 0.23 5.06
CA ILE A 135 -4.57 0.77 4.72
C ILE A 135 -5.49 0.56 5.92
N ILE A 136 -6.08 1.64 6.39
CA ILE A 136 -7.05 1.65 7.47
C ILE A 136 -8.44 1.80 6.86
N THR A 137 -9.32 0.86 7.16
CA THR A 137 -10.71 0.85 6.67
C THR A 137 -11.66 0.79 7.87
N PRO A 138 -12.67 1.66 7.98
CA PRO A 138 -13.65 1.59 9.04
C PRO A 138 -14.53 0.35 8.90
N LEU A 139 -14.92 -0.22 10.03
CA LEU A 139 -15.87 -1.33 10.12
C LEU A 139 -17.31 -0.79 10.25
N ASP A 140 -18.30 -1.66 10.04
CA ASP A 140 -19.73 -1.27 10.01
C ASP A 140 -20.26 -0.78 11.37
N ASN A 141 -19.61 -1.13 12.47
CA ASN A 141 -19.97 -0.76 13.84
C ASN A 141 -19.41 0.59 14.30
N ILE A 142 -18.71 1.32 13.43
CA ILE A 142 -18.11 2.60 13.78
C ILE A 142 -19.17 3.71 13.95
N PRO A 143 -19.03 4.59 14.95
CA PRO A 143 -19.85 5.80 15.07
C PRO A 143 -19.85 6.63 13.77
N THR A 144 -21.04 7.11 13.39
CA THR A 144 -21.23 7.94 12.18
C THR A 144 -20.88 9.40 12.40
N ASP A 145 -20.77 9.83 13.65
CA ASP A 145 -20.35 11.18 14.02
C ASP A 145 -18.82 11.28 14.10
N PRO A 146 -18.23 12.45 13.76
CA PRO A 146 -16.80 12.68 13.88
C PRO A 146 -16.31 12.35 15.28
N THR A 147 -15.39 11.40 15.37
CA THR A 147 -14.92 10.80 16.62
C THR A 147 -13.41 10.62 16.55
N THR A 148 -12.73 10.79 17.69
CA THR A 148 -11.30 10.53 17.81
C THR A 148 -11.09 9.20 18.53
N PHE A 149 -10.30 8.32 17.91
CA PHE A 149 -9.95 7.02 18.43
C PHE A 149 -8.46 6.99 18.77
N ILE A 150 -8.11 6.28 19.83
CA ILE A 150 -6.73 5.91 20.15
C ILE A 150 -6.61 4.41 19.86
N CYS A 151 -5.84 4.08 18.82
CA CYS A 151 -5.67 2.72 18.37
C CYS A 151 -4.25 2.23 18.62
N THR A 152 -4.11 0.98 19.06
CA THR A 152 -2.82 0.30 19.23
C THR A 152 -2.55 -0.53 17.99
N ILE A 153 -1.43 -0.25 17.32
CA ILE A 153 -0.91 -1.07 16.23
C ILE A 153 0.25 -1.88 16.76
N THR A 154 0.24 -3.17 16.45
CA THR A 154 1.24 -4.14 16.87
C THR A 154 1.89 -4.76 15.65
N ALA A 155 3.21 -4.72 15.58
CA ALA A 155 3.99 -5.57 14.70
C ALA A 155 4.17 -6.94 15.35
N TRP A 156 3.87 -8.00 14.62
CA TRP A 156 4.07 -9.38 15.06
C TRP A 156 5.01 -10.13 14.11
N GLY A 157 5.75 -11.10 14.63
CA GLY A 157 6.32 -12.18 13.83
C GLY A 157 5.33 -13.35 13.74
N ASP A 158 5.22 -13.99 12.57
CA ASP A 158 4.34 -15.15 12.34
C ASP A 158 4.98 -16.48 12.79
N TYR A 159 5.54 -16.50 14.00
CA TYR A 159 6.16 -17.70 14.55
C TYR A 159 5.10 -18.70 15.00
N TYR A 160 5.21 -19.93 14.49
CA TYR A 160 4.33 -21.09 14.69
C TYR A 160 3.69 -21.24 16.11
N GLY A 161 2.62 -20.48 16.37
CA GLY A 161 1.65 -20.75 17.43
C GLY A 161 2.02 -20.36 18.87
N GLU A 162 3.20 -19.79 19.13
CA GLU A 162 3.57 -19.25 20.44
C GLU A 162 3.86 -17.77 20.31
N GLY A 163 3.12 -16.92 21.05
CA GLY A 163 3.11 -15.47 20.94
C GLY A 163 4.51 -14.86 20.75
N GLY A 164 4.84 -14.63 19.48
CA GLY A 164 6.15 -14.14 19.06
C GLY A 164 6.46 -12.76 19.64
N PRO A 165 7.70 -12.27 19.46
CA PRO A 165 8.04 -10.91 19.85
C PRO A 165 7.06 -9.95 19.18
N THR A 166 6.51 -9.04 19.98
CA THR A 166 5.58 -8.02 19.53
C THR A 166 6.12 -6.65 19.90
N VAL A 167 5.88 -5.68 19.03
CA VAL A 167 6.14 -4.27 19.30
C VAL A 167 4.86 -3.52 19.03
N SER A 168 4.40 -2.73 19.99
CA SER A 168 3.13 -2.01 19.91
C SER A 168 3.35 -0.51 20.11
N GLN A 169 2.62 0.31 19.36
CA GLN A 169 2.58 1.76 19.54
C GLN A 169 1.16 2.27 19.28
N GLN A 170 0.80 3.37 19.95
CA GLN A 170 -0.51 4.01 19.80
C GLN A 170 -0.51 5.09 18.72
N ILE A 171 -1.62 5.17 17.98
CA ILE A 171 -1.88 6.20 16.98
C ILE A 171 -3.29 6.78 17.16
N ILE A 172 -3.43 8.07 16.84
CA ILE A 172 -4.71 8.77 16.86
C ILE A 172 -5.36 8.63 15.49
N ILE A 173 -6.59 8.11 15.45
CA ILE A 173 -7.41 8.05 14.23
C ILE A 173 -8.62 8.96 14.42
N LYS A 174 -8.81 9.90 13.50
CA LYS A 174 -9.96 10.83 13.51
C LYS A 174 -10.88 10.51 12.36
N THR A 175 -12.17 10.32 12.66
CA THR A 175 -13.20 10.23 11.62
C THR A 175 -13.74 11.62 11.30
N ILE A 176 -13.94 11.89 10.02
CA ILE A 176 -14.64 13.09 9.54
C ILE A 176 -15.77 12.67 8.60
N LYS A 177 -16.81 13.50 8.51
CA LYS A 177 -17.86 13.31 7.51
C LYS A 177 -17.29 13.64 6.14
#